data_AF-A0A430PYE7-F1
#
_entry.id   AF-A0A430PYE7-F1
#
_cell.length_a   1.000
_cell.length_b   1.000
_cell.length_c   1.000
_cell.angle_alpha   90.00
_cell.angle_beta   90.00
_cell.angle_gamma   90.00
#
_symmetry.space_group_name_H-M   'P 1'
#
loop_
_entity.id
_entity.type
_entity.pdbx_description
1 polymer ?
#
loop_
_entity_poly.entity_id
_entity_poly.type
_entity_poly.pdbx_seq_one_letter_code
_entity_poly.pdbx_strand_id
1 'polypeptide(L)'
;MKLCALPLKKGYCLQNIQRFYYNSLENKCLPFTYKGCGGNENRFKTKEACESMCMKKTTMKSINNQSRTTTSWQKVNETTTRIINLTKSTLRKK
;
A
#
# COMPACT_ATOMS: atom_id res chain seq x y z
N MET A 1 -1.73 11.80 5.27
CA MET A 1 -1.20 10.69 6.10
C MET A 1 0.08 11.07 6.88
N LYS A 2 0.19 12.28 7.43
CA LYS A 2 1.42 12.72 8.13
C LYS A 2 1.56 12.14 9.55
N LEU A 3 0.43 11.91 10.24
CA LEU A 3 0.35 11.41 11.61
C LEU A 3 1.09 10.08 11.81
N CYS A 4 0.87 9.11 10.92
CA CYS A 4 1.46 7.78 11.01
C CYS A 4 2.97 7.75 10.73
N ALA A 5 3.54 8.86 10.26
CA ALA A 5 4.99 9.02 10.09
C ALA A 5 5.64 9.73 11.28
N LEU A 6 4.86 10.21 12.25
CA LEU A 6 5.41 10.89 13.42
C LEU A 6 6.11 9.89 14.36
N PRO A 7 7.22 10.28 15.00
CA PRO A 7 7.91 9.42 15.96
C PRO A 7 7.04 9.19 17.20
N LEU A 8 7.32 8.11 17.94
CA LEU A 8 6.77 7.92 19.27
C LEU A 8 7.18 9.08 20.18
N LYS A 9 6.22 9.70 20.87
CA LYS A 9 6.49 10.66 21.95
C LYS A 9 5.70 10.34 23.21
N LYS A 10 6.42 9.94 24.27
CA LYS A 10 5.84 9.59 25.57
C LYS A 10 5.19 10.78 26.29
N GLY A 11 5.61 12.01 26.00
CA GLY A 11 5.25 13.17 26.81
C GLY A 11 6.10 13.28 28.07
N TYR A 12 5.86 14.30 28.89
CA TYR A 12 6.75 14.67 30.01
C TYR A 12 6.06 14.81 31.37
N CYS A 13 4.76 14.49 31.48
CA CYS A 13 4.07 14.42 32.77
C CYS A 13 4.37 13.11 33.54
N LEU A 14 3.70 12.88 34.67
CA LEU A 14 3.99 11.77 35.60
C LEU A 14 2.97 10.63 35.58
N GLN A 15 1.99 10.65 34.67
CA GLN A 15 1.00 9.58 34.57
C GLN A 15 1.56 8.37 33.80
N ASN A 16 0.92 7.21 33.93
CA ASN A 16 1.23 6.03 33.14
C ASN A 16 -0.04 5.53 32.45
N ILE A 17 -0.26 5.99 31.22
CA ILE A 17 -1.47 5.67 30.45
C ILE A 17 -1.11 4.77 29.28
N GLN A 18 -1.67 3.56 29.24
CA GLN A 18 -1.52 2.64 28.11
C GLN A 18 -2.11 3.26 26.84
N ARG A 19 -1.32 3.33 25.77
CA ARG A 19 -1.72 3.80 24.43
C ARG A 19 -1.05 2.95 23.36
N PHE A 20 -1.45 3.16 22.12
CA PHE A 20 -0.85 2.52 20.94
C PHE A 20 -0.24 3.59 20.03
N TYR A 21 0.88 3.29 19.40
CA TYR A 21 1.47 4.11 18.34
C TYR A 21 1.76 3.22 17.14
N TYR A 22 1.78 3.81 15.95
CA TYR A 22 2.19 3.11 14.74
C TYR A 22 3.70 3.20 14.59
N ASN A 23 4.36 2.04 14.50
CA ASN A 23 5.75 1.89 14.13
C ASN A 23 5.83 1.59 12.63
N SER A 24 6.30 2.57 11.85
CA SER A 24 6.42 2.45 10.39
C SER A 24 7.53 1.51 9.94
N LEU A 25 8.56 1.27 10.76
CA LEU A 25 9.64 0.34 10.45
C LEU A 25 9.14 -1.11 10.53
N GLU A 26 8.31 -1.40 11.53
CA GLU A 26 7.71 -2.73 11.72
C GLU A 26 6.36 -2.89 11.00
N ASN A 27 5.80 -1.79 10.48
CA ASN A 27 4.45 -1.71 9.95
C ASN A 27 3.40 -2.28 10.94
N LYS A 28 3.53 -1.93 12.22
CA LYS A 28 2.71 -2.45 13.32
C LYS A 28 2.25 -1.35 14.27
N CYS A 29 1.07 -1.55 14.85
CA CYS A 29 0.61 -0.77 15.99
C CYS A 29 1.06 -1.44 17.29
N LEU A 30 1.94 -0.76 18.03
CA LEU A 30 2.58 -1.28 19.23
C LEU A 30 2.13 -0.51 20.48
N PRO A 31 2.01 -1.17 21.64
CA PRO A 31 1.69 -0.50 22.89
C PRO A 31 2.84 0.38 23.39
N PHE A 32 2.51 1.48 24.07
CA PHE A 32 3.47 2.31 24.81
C PHE A 32 2.80 3.05 25.98
N THR A 33 3.60 3.49 26.94
CA THR A 33 3.15 4.32 28.07
C THR A 33 3.21 5.82 27.71
N TYR A 34 2.05 6.46 27.64
CA TYR A 34 1.92 7.91 27.55
C TYR A 34 1.89 8.55 28.93
N LYS A 35 2.59 9.68 29.08
CA LYS A 35 2.83 10.37 30.33
C LYS A 35 1.71 11.32 30.79
N GLY A 36 0.68 11.51 29.97
CA GLY A 36 -0.50 12.31 30.32
C GLY A 36 -0.55 13.69 29.67
N CYS A 37 0.60 14.31 29.37
CA CYS A 37 0.67 15.59 28.66
C CYS A 37 1.76 15.63 27.58
N GLY A 38 1.63 16.56 26.62
CA GLY A 38 2.53 16.72 25.49
C GLY A 38 2.45 15.58 24.47
N GLY A 39 3.60 15.21 23.91
CA GLY A 39 3.69 14.18 22.89
C GLY A 39 3.24 14.66 21.51
N ASN A 40 2.60 13.78 20.74
CA ASN A 40 2.04 14.08 19.42
C ASN A 40 0.84 13.15 19.12
N GLU A 41 0.33 13.21 17.89
CA GLU A 41 -0.89 12.56 17.43
C GLU A 41 -0.70 11.08 17.05
N ASN A 42 0.53 10.57 16.94
CA ASN A 42 0.78 9.13 16.79
C ASN A 42 0.55 8.40 18.13
N ARG A 43 -0.69 8.47 18.62
CA ARG A 43 -1.13 8.01 19.94
C ARG A 43 -2.62 7.70 19.93
N PHE A 44 -2.95 6.42 19.96
CA PHE A 44 -4.30 5.90 19.90
C PHE A 44 -4.71 5.23 21.20
N LYS A 45 -6.02 5.21 21.48
CA LYS A 45 -6.57 4.56 22.69
C LYS A 45 -6.56 3.03 22.58
N THR A 46 -6.81 2.49 21.38
CA THR A 46 -6.83 1.05 21.13
C THR A 46 -5.95 0.69 19.94
N LYS A 47 -5.62 -0.60 19.83
CA LYS A 47 -4.83 -1.13 18.71
C LYS A 47 -5.60 -0.95 17.41
N GLU A 48 -6.89 -1.28 17.40
CA GLU A 48 -7.76 -1.24 16.21
C GLU A 48 -7.89 0.18 15.66
N ALA A 49 -7.96 1.19 16.53
CA ALA A 49 -7.97 2.59 16.11
C ALA A 49 -6.66 3.01 15.44
N CYS A 50 -5.53 2.53 15.95
CA CYS A 50 -4.22 2.73 15.33
C CYS A 50 -4.14 2.04 13.97
N GLU A 51 -4.53 0.77 13.90
CA GLU A 51 -4.45 -0.03 12.68
C GLU A 51 -5.37 0.51 11.58
N SER A 52 -6.62 0.85 11.93
CA SER A 52 -7.58 1.46 11.02
C SER A 52 -7.08 2.79 10.44
N MET A 53 -6.37 3.59 11.24
CA MET A 53 -5.84 4.88 10.80
C MET A 53 -4.56 4.76 9.97
N CYS A 54 -3.65 3.86 10.36
CA CYS A 54 -2.27 3.87 9.86
C CYS A 54 -1.89 2.66 9.01
N MET A 55 -2.54 1.51 9.18
CA MET A 55 -2.30 0.37 8.31
C MET A 55 -3.13 0.53 7.05
N LYS A 56 -2.45 0.51 5.91
CA LYS A 56 -3.14 0.39 4.62
C LYS A 56 -3.90 -0.92 4.65
N LYS A 57 -5.21 -0.89 4.45
CA LYS A 57 -5.94 -2.08 4.02
C LYS A 57 -5.30 -2.47 2.70
N THR A 58 -4.41 -3.45 2.71
CA THR A 58 -4.16 -4.25 1.52
C THR A 58 -5.51 -4.86 1.22
N THR A 59 -6.31 -4.16 0.42
CA THR A 59 -7.32 -4.81 -0.38
C THR A 59 -6.51 -5.85 -1.13
N MET A 60 -6.55 -7.08 -0.64
CA MET A 60 -6.43 -8.23 -1.50
C MET A 60 -7.51 -7.95 -2.54
N LYS A 61 -7.13 -7.28 -3.64
CA LYS A 61 -7.81 -7.51 -4.91
C LYS A 61 -7.85 -9.02 -4.94
N SER A 62 -9.06 -9.55 -4.94
CA SER A 62 -9.29 -10.97 -5.11
C SER A 62 -8.24 -11.46 -6.10
N ILE A 63 -7.49 -12.49 -5.74
CA ILE A 63 -6.82 -13.28 -6.75
C ILE A 63 -7.96 -13.95 -7.52
N ASN A 64 -8.62 -13.20 -8.40
CA ASN A 64 -8.79 -13.67 -9.74
C ASN A 64 -7.46 -13.35 -10.44
N ASN A 65 -6.89 -14.34 -11.12
CA ASN A 65 -5.58 -14.27 -11.75
C ASN A 65 -5.46 -13.13 -12.77
N GLN A 66 -5.19 -11.90 -12.31
CA GLN A 66 -4.77 -10.82 -13.16
C GLN A 66 -3.67 -10.01 -12.47
N SER A 67 -2.52 -10.65 -12.41
CA SER A 67 -1.21 -10.03 -12.41
C SER A 67 -1.19 -8.77 -13.29
N ARG A 68 -0.82 -7.62 -12.72
CA ARG A 68 -0.25 -6.44 -13.39
C ARG A 68 -0.75 -6.16 -14.83
N THR A 69 -1.83 -5.37 -14.97
CA THR A 69 -1.99 -4.51 -16.16
C THR A 69 -1.67 -3.08 -15.76
N THR A 70 -0.38 -2.77 -15.62
CA THR A 70 0.08 -1.39 -15.72
C THR A 70 -0.04 -0.99 -17.18
N THR A 71 -1.04 -0.18 -17.51
CA THR A 71 -1.26 0.40 -18.84
C THR A 71 -0.10 1.32 -19.21
N SER A 72 0.95 0.72 -19.76
CA SER A 72 2.04 1.40 -20.47
C SER A 72 2.78 0.42 -21.42
N TRP A 73 2.10 -0.60 -21.96
CA TRP A 73 2.57 -1.40 -23.11
C TRP A 73 1.36 -2.05 -23.80
N GLN A 74 0.62 -1.28 -24.60
CA GLN A 74 -0.32 -1.83 -25.59
C GLN A 74 0.06 -1.45 -27.03
N LYS A 75 1.35 -1.25 -27.30
CA LYS A 75 1.86 -1.17 -28.68
C LYS A 75 3.09 -2.04 -28.86
N VAL A 76 2.91 -3.36 -28.94
CA VAL A 76 3.92 -4.29 -29.49
C VAL A 76 3.30 -5.33 -30.43
N ASN A 77 2.07 -5.11 -30.90
CA ASN A 77 1.31 -6.15 -31.62
C ASN A 77 0.74 -5.68 -32.96
N GLU A 78 1.28 -4.62 -33.58
CA GLU A 78 0.74 -4.07 -34.84
C GLU A 78 1.65 -4.25 -36.08
N THR A 79 2.87 -4.78 -35.95
CA THR A 79 3.78 -4.93 -37.10
C THR A 79 3.81 -6.34 -37.71
N THR A 80 3.40 -7.39 -36.99
CA THR A 80 3.49 -8.77 -37.49
C THR A 80 2.34 -9.14 -38.44
N THR A 81 1.20 -8.46 -38.34
CA THR A 81 0.00 -8.77 -39.14
C THR A 81 0.10 -8.29 -40.60
N ARG A 82 1.04 -7.38 -40.92
CA ARG A 82 1.29 -6.93 -42.32
C ARG A 82 2.12 -7.94 -43.13
N ILE A 83 3.05 -8.66 -42.51
CA ILE A 83 3.91 -9.64 -43.23
C ILE A 83 3.13 -10.94 -43.52
N ILE A 84 2.26 -11.39 -42.60
CA ILE A 84 1.46 -12.62 -42.78
C ILE A 84 0.41 -12.47 -43.90
N ASN A 85 -0.10 -11.26 -44.13
CA ASN A 85 -1.07 -11.03 -45.20
C ASN A 85 -0.42 -10.92 -46.59
N LEU A 86 0.87 -10.61 -46.68
CA LEU A 86 1.63 -10.61 -47.94
C LEU A 86 2.04 -12.02 -48.40
N THR A 87 2.21 -12.97 -47.48
CA THR A 87 2.54 -14.36 -47.86
C THR A 87 1.32 -15.19 -48.25
N LYS A 88 0.10 -14.77 -47.87
CA LYS A 88 -1.16 -15.42 -48.31
C LYS A 88 -1.61 -15.03 -49.72
N SER A 89 -1.14 -13.92 -50.29
CA SER A 89 -1.52 -13.52 -51.67
C SER A 89 -0.75 -14.27 -52.77
N THR A 90 0.32 -14.99 -52.46
CA THR A 90 1.17 -15.66 -53.47
C THR A 90 0.91 -17.17 -53.61
N LEU A 91 0.05 -17.76 -52.78
CA LEU A 91 -0.36 -19.18 -52.86
C LEU A 91 -1.80 -19.39 -53.37
N ARG A 92 -2.38 -18.37 -54.02
CA ARG A 92 -3.64 -18.49 -54.77
C ARG A 92 -3.46 -18.04 -56.22
N LYS A 93 -2.38 -18.44 -56.88
CA LYS A 93 -2.28 -18.46 -58.34
C LYS A 93 -1.40 -19.63 -58.79
N LYS A 94 -1.94 -20.85 -58.67
CA LYS A 94 -1.69 -21.95 -59.59
C LYS A 94 -2.95 -22.82 -59.65
#